data_AF-A0A966XJ33-F1
#
_entry.id   AF-A0A966XJ33-F1
#
_cell.length_a   1.000
_cell.length_b   1.000
_cell.length_c   1.000
_cell.angle_alpha   90.00
_cell.angle_beta   90.00
_cell.angle_gamma   90.00
#
_symmetry.space_group_name_H-M   'P 1'
#
loop_
_entity.id
_entity.type
_entity.pdbx_description
1 polymer ?
#
loop_
_entity_poly.entity_id
_entity_poly.type
_entity_poly.pdbx_seq_one_letter_code
_entity_poly.pdbx_strand_id
1 'polypeptide(L)'
;FEDGLGVWFGEDGTPGSATYHKIDHAVFVPADADFGGCLEIEKSNSTERLRYSGKTPIQAETYIRVTARLKCITGNLPAVRIAGYAARSNGSSVSTVTQSGPSIALKRYGDIFEVSAIVGPGLRDGVDMVWGSEPDYGHFGLDLTGANGGIIRIDDLTIEDVTYLFHHDMLNTVDIRDYGALANQDIDNYDAFVSADRAAKGRSLLVPTGQFTIKRGLSLSSRVMFQGTLAMPDDAPLVLTNAYEYQNYVDAFGSEELALKKAIQALFNNSEYDSLDLGGKSVALSAPLDVHASVANRDDHLQRRVIKNGQIYSTGDINWETDTWTSRATYSASDPRKLSDVSAIASIAVGSLVEGQGVGREVYVTSVNTQAKQLTLSEDLFDADGTQNFTFRRFKYLLDFSGFEKISKLTLQNIEFQCNSSASAVMMAKTGYLFHVKDC
;
A
#
# COMPACT_ATOMS: atom_id res chain seq x y z
N PHE A 1 -39.29 -21.92 14.95
CA PHE A 1 -40.16 -22.70 15.86
C PHE A 1 -41.23 -23.45 15.10
N GLU A 2 -41.48 -23.11 13.83
CA GLU A 2 -42.34 -23.91 12.94
C GLU A 2 -41.94 -25.39 12.86
N ASP A 3 -40.65 -25.71 13.00
CA ASP A 3 -40.13 -27.09 13.09
C ASP A 3 -40.47 -27.82 14.42
N GLY A 4 -41.20 -27.17 15.32
CA GLY A 4 -41.66 -27.70 16.59
C GLY A 4 -40.66 -27.57 17.75
N LEU A 5 -41.14 -27.90 18.96
CA LEU A 5 -40.38 -27.75 20.21
C LEU A 5 -39.49 -28.96 20.56
N GLY A 6 -39.41 -29.95 19.67
CA GLY A 6 -38.67 -31.20 19.89
C GLY A 6 -37.14 -31.05 19.86
N VAL A 7 -36.65 -29.91 19.39
CA VAL A 7 -35.22 -29.56 19.25
C VAL A 7 -34.79 -28.43 20.19
N TRP A 8 -35.67 -28.04 21.11
CA TRP A 8 -35.47 -26.95 22.06
C TRP A 8 -35.46 -27.52 23.47
N PHE A 9 -34.41 -27.22 24.23
CA PHE A 9 -34.12 -27.84 25.52
C PHE A 9 -34.15 -26.80 26.64
N GLY A 10 -34.65 -27.23 27.80
CA GLY A 10 -34.64 -26.48 29.06
C GLY A 10 -33.28 -26.44 29.77
N GLU A 11 -32.25 -26.99 29.14
CA GLU A 11 -30.89 -27.16 29.67
C GLU A 11 -29.87 -26.72 28.61
N ASP A 12 -28.79 -27.48 28.39
CA ASP A 12 -27.65 -27.09 27.55
C ASP A 12 -27.78 -27.48 26.07
N GLY A 13 -28.94 -28.00 25.64
CA GLY A 13 -29.17 -28.46 24.26
C GLY A 13 -28.50 -29.80 23.94
N THR A 14 -27.91 -30.47 24.94
CA THR A 14 -27.20 -31.74 24.78
C THR A 14 -28.15 -32.94 24.70
N PRO A 15 -27.78 -34.02 23.98
CA PRO A 15 -28.59 -35.24 23.93
C PRO A 15 -28.88 -35.83 25.32
N GLY A 16 -30.12 -36.27 25.53
CA GLY A 16 -30.57 -36.89 26.79
C GLY A 16 -31.30 -35.95 27.75
N SER A 17 -31.21 -34.63 27.53
CA SER A 17 -31.95 -33.62 28.29
C SER A 17 -33.44 -33.54 27.88
N ALA A 18 -34.28 -32.96 28.74
CA ALA A 18 -35.70 -32.79 28.44
C ALA A 18 -35.92 -31.67 27.39
N THR A 19 -36.80 -31.94 26.42
CA THR A 19 -37.19 -30.97 25.40
C THR A 19 -38.48 -30.25 25.79
N TYR A 20 -38.64 -29.02 25.32
CA TYR A 20 -39.86 -28.23 25.53
C TYR A 20 -41.11 -28.82 24.86
N HIS A 21 -40.97 -29.85 24.02
CA HIS A 21 -42.10 -30.64 23.55
C HIS A 21 -42.74 -31.52 24.65
N LYS A 22 -42.01 -31.80 25.73
CA LYS A 22 -42.45 -32.69 26.83
C LYS A 22 -42.60 -31.94 28.17
N ILE A 23 -42.49 -30.61 28.16
CA ILE A 23 -42.53 -29.77 29.37
C ILE A 23 -43.86 -29.02 29.38
N ASP A 24 -44.59 -29.09 30.51
CA ASP A 24 -45.99 -28.63 30.62
C ASP A 24 -46.17 -27.10 30.59
N HIS A 25 -45.09 -26.30 30.60
CA HIS A 25 -45.14 -24.83 30.65
C HIS A 25 -44.55 -24.14 29.41
N ALA A 26 -44.47 -24.85 28.29
CA ALA A 26 -44.10 -24.31 26.99
C ALA A 26 -45.06 -24.80 25.90
N VAL A 27 -45.47 -23.91 24.99
CA VAL A 27 -46.40 -24.24 23.90
C VAL A 27 -46.00 -23.52 22.62
N PHE A 28 -46.22 -24.19 21.48
CA PHE A 28 -46.09 -23.54 20.18
C PHE A 28 -47.36 -22.76 19.87
N VAL A 29 -47.22 -21.47 19.58
CA VAL A 29 -48.29 -20.56 19.17
C VAL A 29 -48.19 -20.38 17.65
N PRO A 30 -49.13 -20.92 16.85
CA PRO A 30 -48.97 -20.96 15.40
C PRO A 30 -49.22 -19.62 14.68
N ALA A 31 -49.88 -18.66 15.34
CA ALA A 31 -50.32 -17.41 14.70
C ALA A 31 -50.34 -16.23 15.70
N ASP A 32 -49.19 -15.92 16.28
CA ASP A 32 -48.97 -14.65 16.97
C ASP A 32 -48.97 -13.48 15.98
N ALA A 33 -49.55 -12.34 16.38
CA ALA A 33 -49.72 -11.18 15.51
C ALA A 33 -48.40 -10.54 15.07
N ASP A 34 -47.32 -10.68 15.86
CA ASP A 34 -46.02 -10.07 15.59
C ASP A 34 -45.02 -11.09 15.03
N PHE A 35 -45.07 -12.33 15.51
CA PHE A 35 -44.08 -13.37 15.20
C PHE A 35 -44.57 -14.48 14.26
N GLY A 36 -45.88 -14.57 13.98
CA GLY A 36 -46.41 -15.75 13.32
C GLY A 36 -46.27 -16.99 14.20
N GLY A 37 -45.51 -18.00 13.76
CA GLY A 37 -45.24 -19.21 14.55
C GLY A 37 -44.16 -18.99 15.60
N CYS A 38 -44.50 -18.98 16.89
CA CYS A 38 -43.55 -18.68 17.97
C CYS A 38 -43.68 -19.62 19.18
N LEU A 39 -42.69 -19.59 20.07
CA LEU A 39 -42.73 -20.28 21.36
C LEU A 39 -43.37 -19.36 22.41
N GLU A 40 -44.36 -19.85 23.16
CA GLU A 40 -44.81 -19.25 24.42
C GLU A 40 -44.32 -20.10 25.59
N ILE A 41 -43.67 -19.47 26.57
CA ILE A 41 -43.11 -20.13 27.74
C ILE A 41 -43.45 -19.35 29.01
N GLU A 42 -43.84 -20.06 30.06
CA GLU A 42 -43.89 -19.50 31.42
C GLU A 42 -42.53 -19.65 32.09
N LYS A 43 -41.90 -18.54 32.46
CA LYS A 43 -40.63 -18.59 33.21
C LYS A 43 -40.89 -19.12 34.62
N SER A 44 -40.37 -20.29 34.95
CA SER A 44 -40.57 -20.94 36.24
C SER A 44 -39.28 -21.11 37.05
N ASN A 45 -38.12 -21.13 36.37
CA ASN A 45 -36.80 -21.30 36.97
C ASN A 45 -36.06 -19.99 37.17
N SER A 46 -35.11 -19.90 38.13
CA SER A 46 -34.30 -18.69 38.34
C SER A 46 -33.57 -18.23 37.06
N THR A 47 -33.04 -19.20 36.31
CA THR A 47 -32.60 -19.05 34.93
C THR A 47 -33.34 -20.06 34.10
N GLU A 48 -34.27 -19.60 33.26
CA GLU A 48 -34.96 -20.43 32.29
C GLU A 48 -34.08 -20.50 31.04
N ARG A 49 -33.54 -21.68 30.72
CA ARG A 49 -32.66 -21.85 29.57
C ARG A 49 -33.46 -22.34 28.39
N LEU A 50 -33.30 -21.68 27.25
CA LEU A 50 -33.77 -22.17 25.97
C LEU A 50 -32.55 -22.43 25.11
N ARG A 51 -32.31 -23.68 24.71
CA ARG A 51 -31.18 -24.06 23.84
C ARG A 51 -31.63 -24.90 22.66
N TYR A 52 -31.15 -24.53 21.48
CA TYR A 52 -31.30 -25.34 20.28
C TYR A 52 -30.31 -26.50 20.29
N SER A 53 -30.78 -27.72 20.00
CA SER A 53 -29.91 -28.91 19.97
C SER A 53 -29.04 -29.06 18.74
N GLY A 54 -29.25 -28.22 17.72
CA GLY A 54 -28.36 -28.22 16.56
C GLY A 54 -26.93 -27.91 16.98
N LYS A 55 -25.97 -28.56 16.32
CA LYS A 55 -24.55 -28.29 16.50
C LYS A 55 -24.16 -27.20 15.52
N THR A 56 -24.13 -25.95 15.97
CA THR A 56 -23.64 -24.84 15.16
C THR A 56 -22.11 -24.87 15.16
N PRO A 57 -21.44 -25.12 14.03
CA PRO A 57 -19.99 -25.21 13.99
C PRO A 57 -19.32 -23.91 14.44
N ILE A 58 -18.21 -24.04 15.18
CA ILE A 58 -17.34 -22.93 15.55
C ILE A 58 -16.03 -23.15 14.82
N GLN A 59 -15.79 -22.34 13.80
CA GLN A 59 -14.63 -22.46 12.92
C GLN A 59 -13.63 -21.35 13.22
N ALA A 60 -12.35 -21.63 12.97
CA ALA A 60 -11.34 -20.60 12.97
C ALA A 60 -11.73 -19.50 11.97
N GLU A 61 -11.43 -18.25 12.31
CA GLU A 61 -11.70 -17.07 11.49
C GLU A 61 -13.19 -16.72 11.27
N THR A 62 -14.13 -17.51 11.80
CA THR A 62 -15.57 -17.22 11.68
C THR A 62 -16.13 -16.54 12.92
N TYR A 63 -16.94 -15.50 12.73
CA TYR A 63 -17.73 -14.86 13.78
C TYR A 63 -19.20 -15.01 13.45
N ILE A 64 -20.00 -15.46 14.41
CA ILE A 64 -21.45 -15.62 14.24
C ILE A 64 -22.20 -14.66 15.13
N ARG A 65 -23.32 -14.12 14.65
CA ARG A 65 -24.29 -13.42 15.49
C ARG A 65 -25.49 -14.31 15.72
N VAL A 66 -25.85 -14.46 16.99
CA VAL A 66 -27.11 -15.08 17.39
C VAL A 66 -28.06 -13.96 17.79
N THR A 67 -29.27 -13.97 17.24
CA THR A 67 -30.31 -12.96 17.49
C THR A 67 -31.62 -13.64 17.87
N ALA A 68 -32.31 -13.07 18.87
CA ALA A 68 -33.65 -13.49 19.27
C ALA A 68 -34.56 -12.26 19.44
N ARG A 69 -35.83 -12.39 19.06
CA ARG A 69 -36.86 -11.40 19.36
C ARG A 69 -37.88 -12.00 20.31
N LEU A 70 -38.33 -11.22 21.29
CA LEU A 70 -39.26 -11.71 22.30
C LEU A 70 -40.09 -10.58 22.89
N LYS A 71 -41.24 -10.94 23.46
CA LYS A 71 -42.11 -10.03 24.21
C LYS A 71 -42.67 -10.73 25.44
N CYS A 72 -42.84 -9.98 26.52
CA CYS A 72 -43.62 -10.46 27.66
C CYS A 72 -45.10 -10.16 27.43
N ILE A 73 -45.95 -11.15 27.58
CA ILE A 73 -47.40 -11.01 27.37
C ILE A 73 -48.10 -10.61 28.67
N THR A 74 -47.72 -11.25 29.78
CA THR A 74 -48.30 -11.01 31.11
C THR A 74 -47.37 -11.57 32.18
N GLY A 75 -47.64 -11.27 33.46
CA GLY A 75 -46.88 -11.76 34.61
C GLY A 75 -45.61 -10.94 34.86
N ASN A 76 -44.63 -11.47 35.57
CA ASN A 76 -43.41 -10.70 35.89
C ASN A 76 -42.53 -10.47 34.65
N LEU A 77 -41.83 -9.33 34.59
CA LEU A 77 -40.92 -8.97 33.48
C LEU A 77 -39.48 -9.48 33.77
N PRO A 78 -39.01 -10.53 33.08
CA PRO A 78 -37.64 -11.02 33.24
C PRO A 78 -36.61 -10.17 32.47
N ALA A 79 -35.34 -10.53 32.61
CA ALA A 79 -34.29 -10.11 31.70
C ALA A 79 -33.90 -11.25 30.77
N VAL A 80 -33.41 -10.92 29.59
CA VAL A 80 -33.01 -11.88 28.55
C VAL A 80 -31.55 -11.65 28.15
N ARG A 81 -30.85 -12.70 27.75
CA ARG A 81 -29.53 -12.64 27.12
C ARG A 81 -29.38 -13.82 26.16
N ILE A 82 -28.61 -13.62 25.08
CA ILE A 82 -28.12 -14.76 24.30
C ILE A 82 -27.19 -15.58 25.16
N ALA A 83 -27.29 -16.90 25.05
CA ALA A 83 -26.40 -17.81 25.74
C ALA A 83 -26.20 -19.10 24.93
N GLY A 84 -25.10 -19.80 25.20
CA GLY A 84 -24.75 -21.00 24.46
C GLY A 84 -23.85 -21.94 25.23
N TYR A 85 -23.96 -23.23 24.92
CA TYR A 85 -23.09 -24.27 25.45
C TYR A 85 -21.96 -24.51 24.46
N ALA A 86 -20.74 -24.13 24.83
CA ALA A 86 -19.55 -24.35 24.05
C ALA A 86 -19.08 -25.81 24.22
N ALA A 87 -19.00 -26.58 23.13
CA ALA A 87 -18.75 -28.01 23.17
C ALA A 87 -17.52 -28.39 22.34
N ARG A 88 -16.73 -29.33 22.85
CA ARG A 88 -15.74 -30.08 22.07
C ARG A 88 -16.43 -31.15 21.23
N SER A 89 -15.71 -31.74 20.29
CA SER A 89 -16.18 -32.80 19.37
C SER A 89 -16.74 -34.01 20.12
N ASN A 90 -16.20 -34.30 21.30
CA ASN A 90 -16.67 -35.37 22.19
C ASN A 90 -17.92 -35.00 23.04
N GLY A 91 -18.46 -33.80 22.89
CA GLY A 91 -19.63 -33.29 23.63
C GLY A 91 -19.33 -32.65 24.98
N SER A 92 -18.08 -32.71 25.46
CA SER A 92 -17.69 -32.08 26.72
C SER A 92 -17.72 -30.55 26.63
N SER A 93 -18.14 -29.90 27.72
CA SER A 93 -18.20 -28.43 27.80
C SER A 93 -16.81 -27.81 27.88
N VAL A 94 -16.63 -26.69 27.18
CA VAL A 94 -15.52 -25.76 27.42
C VAL A 94 -16.04 -24.70 28.38
N SER A 95 -15.89 -24.94 29.68
CA SER A 95 -16.46 -24.06 30.73
C SER A 95 -15.67 -22.77 30.96
N THR A 96 -14.46 -22.67 30.40
CA THR A 96 -13.56 -21.52 30.54
C THR A 96 -13.96 -20.32 29.69
N VAL A 97 -14.81 -20.53 28.67
CA VAL A 97 -15.26 -19.46 27.77
C VAL A 97 -16.53 -18.78 28.27
N THR A 98 -16.74 -17.54 27.87
CA THR A 98 -17.96 -16.80 28.19
C THR A 98 -19.17 -17.43 27.49
N GLN A 99 -20.07 -18.04 28.26
CA GLN A 99 -21.24 -18.77 27.73
C GLN A 99 -22.51 -17.91 27.60
N SER A 100 -22.47 -16.63 27.97
CA SER A 100 -23.61 -15.73 27.85
C SER A 100 -23.18 -14.32 27.47
N GLY A 101 -23.92 -13.70 26.55
CA GLY A 101 -23.73 -12.32 26.15
C GLY A 101 -24.38 -11.30 27.11
N PRO A 102 -24.44 -10.02 26.69
CA PRO A 102 -25.09 -8.95 27.44
C PRO A 102 -26.57 -9.24 27.74
N SER A 103 -27.06 -8.74 28.88
CA SER A 103 -28.44 -8.93 29.31
C SER A 103 -29.28 -7.66 29.21
N ILE A 104 -30.51 -7.82 28.73
CA ILE A 104 -31.50 -6.77 28.53
C ILE A 104 -32.72 -7.07 29.41
N ALA A 105 -33.12 -6.13 30.27
CA ALA A 105 -34.35 -6.25 31.04
C ALA A 105 -35.58 -5.89 30.19
N LEU A 106 -36.61 -6.74 30.20
CA LEU A 106 -37.90 -6.43 29.59
C LEU A 106 -38.59 -5.35 30.43
N LYS A 107 -39.16 -4.32 29.79
CA LYS A 107 -39.67 -3.14 30.49
C LYS A 107 -41.19 -2.99 30.45
N ARG A 108 -41.85 -3.56 29.44
CA ARG A 108 -43.28 -3.39 29.19
C ARG A 108 -43.84 -4.64 28.51
N TYR A 109 -45.12 -4.91 28.74
CA TYR A 109 -45.83 -6.00 28.07
C TYR A 109 -46.13 -5.62 26.62
N GLY A 110 -46.09 -6.62 25.73
CA GLY A 110 -46.36 -6.47 24.30
C GLY A 110 -45.23 -5.83 23.49
N ASP A 111 -44.33 -5.06 24.13
CA ASP A 111 -43.15 -4.51 23.47
C ASP A 111 -42.23 -5.64 22.99
N ILE A 112 -41.79 -5.56 21.74
CA ILE A 112 -40.83 -6.49 21.14
C ILE A 112 -39.42 -6.03 21.50
N PHE A 113 -38.66 -6.90 22.14
CA PHE A 113 -37.25 -6.71 22.46
C PHE A 113 -36.42 -7.61 21.55
N GLU A 114 -35.38 -7.05 20.95
CA GLU A 114 -34.35 -7.80 20.23
C GLU A 114 -33.10 -7.90 21.11
N VAL A 115 -32.55 -9.10 21.21
CA VAL A 115 -31.31 -9.39 21.91
C VAL A 115 -30.38 -10.14 20.97
N SER A 116 -29.11 -9.75 20.95
CA SER A 116 -28.11 -10.42 20.14
C SER A 116 -26.77 -10.53 20.88
N ALA A 117 -25.94 -11.48 20.45
CA ALA A 117 -24.55 -11.57 20.85
C ALA A 117 -23.70 -12.10 19.70
N ILE A 118 -22.48 -11.56 19.57
CA ILE A 118 -21.47 -12.07 18.63
C ILE A 118 -20.56 -13.06 19.35
N VAL A 119 -20.41 -14.23 18.75
CA VAL A 119 -19.56 -15.33 19.21
C VAL A 119 -18.43 -15.51 18.22
N GLY A 120 -17.20 -15.64 18.70
CA GLY A 120 -16.05 -15.83 17.82
C GLY A 120 -14.79 -16.29 18.53
N PRO A 121 -13.75 -16.69 17.77
CA PRO A 121 -12.55 -17.28 18.33
C PRO A 121 -11.62 -16.25 18.99
N GLY A 122 -11.68 -14.98 18.57
CA GLY A 122 -10.79 -13.93 19.05
C GLY A 122 -11.53 -12.79 19.75
N LEU A 123 -10.82 -12.12 20.66
CA LEU A 123 -11.29 -10.85 21.21
C LEU A 123 -11.15 -9.75 20.15
N ARG A 124 -12.27 -9.17 19.74
CA ARG A 124 -12.36 -7.98 18.90
C ARG A 124 -13.42 -7.05 19.48
N ASP A 125 -13.36 -5.77 19.11
CA ASP A 125 -14.38 -4.82 19.55
C ASP A 125 -15.77 -5.26 19.04
N GLY A 126 -16.76 -5.32 19.93
CA GLY A 126 -18.09 -5.84 19.63
C GLY A 126 -18.26 -7.37 19.67
N VAL A 127 -17.23 -8.16 20.01
CA VAL A 127 -17.38 -9.61 20.27
C VAL A 127 -17.77 -9.83 21.73
N ASP A 128 -18.95 -10.39 21.97
CA ASP A 128 -19.51 -10.61 23.30
C ASP A 128 -19.01 -11.90 23.96
N MET A 129 -18.89 -12.96 23.17
CA MET A 129 -18.61 -14.31 23.63
C MET A 129 -17.35 -14.85 22.94
N VAL A 130 -16.19 -14.59 23.54
CA VAL A 130 -14.89 -15.03 23.02
C VAL A 130 -14.67 -16.50 23.39
N TRP A 131 -14.69 -17.38 22.40
CA TRP A 131 -14.69 -18.83 22.57
C TRP A 131 -13.35 -19.49 22.26
N GLY A 132 -12.38 -18.77 21.70
CA GLY A 132 -11.08 -19.36 21.37
C GLY A 132 -11.19 -20.42 20.26
N SER A 133 -10.19 -21.30 20.22
CA SER A 133 -10.11 -22.39 19.24
C SER A 133 -10.49 -23.76 19.81
N GLU A 134 -10.94 -23.82 21.07
CA GLU A 134 -11.18 -25.08 21.77
C GLU A 134 -12.60 -25.66 21.53
N PRO A 135 -13.68 -24.85 21.49
CA PRO A 135 -14.99 -25.34 21.11
C PRO A 135 -15.05 -25.67 19.62
N ASP A 136 -15.56 -26.84 19.28
CA ASP A 136 -15.79 -27.28 17.89
C ASP A 136 -17.21 -26.88 17.41
N TYR A 137 -18.17 -26.76 18.33
CA TYR A 137 -19.52 -26.31 18.05
C TYR A 137 -20.18 -25.69 19.28
N GLY A 138 -21.27 -24.96 19.05
CA GLY A 138 -22.15 -24.42 20.09
C GLY A 138 -23.58 -24.92 19.97
N HIS A 139 -24.22 -25.13 21.11
CA HIS A 139 -25.68 -25.16 21.21
C HIS A 139 -26.14 -23.77 21.65
N PHE A 140 -26.77 -23.02 20.76
CA PHE A 140 -27.13 -21.62 20.99
C PHE A 140 -28.60 -21.45 21.36
N GLY A 141 -28.86 -20.37 22.08
CA GLY A 141 -30.19 -20.05 22.53
C GLY A 141 -30.22 -18.76 23.35
N LEU A 142 -31.13 -18.71 24.32
CA LEU A 142 -31.23 -17.59 25.25
C LEU A 142 -31.49 -18.05 26.67
N ASP A 143 -31.16 -17.18 27.63
CA ASP A 143 -31.55 -17.33 29.02
C ASP A 143 -32.58 -16.27 29.38
N LEU A 144 -33.68 -16.65 30.03
CA LEU A 144 -34.53 -15.73 30.78
C LEU A 144 -34.13 -15.75 32.26
N THR A 145 -33.71 -14.61 32.79
CA THR A 145 -33.21 -14.42 34.15
C THR A 145 -34.10 -13.45 34.92
N GLY A 146 -33.89 -13.32 36.23
CA GLY A 146 -34.70 -12.42 37.06
C GLY A 146 -36.01 -13.06 37.51
N ALA A 147 -37.07 -12.25 37.64
CA ALA A 147 -38.33 -12.66 38.27
C ALA A 147 -39.08 -13.76 37.50
N ASN A 148 -39.64 -14.73 38.23
CA ASN A 148 -40.42 -15.84 37.68
C ASN A 148 -41.92 -15.51 37.58
N GLY A 149 -42.67 -16.29 36.81
CA GLY A 149 -44.12 -16.14 36.60
C GLY A 149 -44.49 -15.21 35.46
N GLY A 150 -43.55 -14.91 34.55
CA GLY A 150 -43.80 -14.17 33.31
C GLY A 150 -44.12 -15.12 32.16
N ILE A 151 -45.13 -14.79 31.36
CA ILE A 151 -45.43 -15.48 30.10
C ILE A 151 -44.74 -14.74 28.97
N ILE A 152 -43.80 -15.41 28.30
CA ILE A 152 -42.93 -14.83 27.28
C ILE A 152 -43.19 -15.51 25.94
N ARG A 153 -43.39 -14.71 24.90
CA ARG A 153 -43.37 -15.19 23.51
C ARG A 153 -42.02 -14.90 22.88
N ILE A 154 -41.44 -15.89 22.22
CA ILE A 154 -40.11 -15.85 21.63
C ILE A 154 -40.24 -16.26 20.18
N ASP A 155 -39.77 -15.37 19.31
CA ASP A 155 -39.65 -15.58 17.88
C ASP A 155 -38.41 -16.39 17.52
N ASP A 156 -38.34 -16.86 16.28
CA ASP A 156 -37.27 -17.71 15.79
C ASP A 156 -35.89 -17.09 16.01
N LEU A 157 -34.96 -17.93 16.48
CA LEU A 157 -33.58 -17.52 16.63
C LEU A 157 -32.90 -17.55 15.28
N THR A 158 -32.19 -16.47 14.96
CA THR A 158 -31.35 -16.37 13.77
C THR A 158 -29.90 -16.53 14.17
N ILE A 159 -29.16 -17.37 13.44
CA ILE A 159 -27.71 -17.50 13.54
C ILE A 159 -27.13 -17.17 12.17
N GLU A 160 -26.35 -16.10 12.08
CA GLU A 160 -25.76 -15.62 10.84
C GLU A 160 -24.24 -15.48 10.95
N ASP A 161 -23.52 -15.69 9.85
CA ASP A 161 -22.10 -15.37 9.73
C ASP A 161 -21.93 -13.86 9.58
N VAL A 162 -21.21 -13.26 10.53
CA VAL A 162 -20.92 -11.82 10.59
C VAL A 162 -19.42 -11.54 10.56
N THR A 163 -18.61 -12.48 10.05
CA THR A 163 -17.16 -12.34 9.89
C THR A 163 -16.77 -11.07 9.14
N TYR A 164 -17.61 -10.64 8.19
CA TYR A 164 -17.41 -9.42 7.41
C TYR A 164 -17.29 -8.15 8.24
N LEU A 165 -17.84 -8.11 9.46
CA LEU A 165 -17.70 -6.97 10.37
C LEU A 165 -16.26 -6.79 10.86
N PHE A 166 -15.45 -7.85 10.81
CA PHE A 166 -14.10 -7.88 11.36
C PHE A 166 -13.00 -7.90 10.29
N HIS A 167 -13.35 -7.89 9.00
CA HIS A 167 -12.38 -7.97 7.90
C HIS A 167 -11.32 -6.87 7.95
N HIS A 168 -11.68 -5.63 8.34
CA HIS A 168 -10.72 -4.52 8.43
C HIS A 168 -9.58 -4.81 9.42
N ASP A 169 -9.90 -5.41 10.56
CA ASP A 169 -8.92 -5.75 11.59
C ASP A 169 -8.24 -7.11 11.34
N MET A 170 -8.71 -7.88 10.36
CA MET A 170 -8.10 -9.14 9.92
C MET A 170 -7.09 -8.92 8.80
N LEU A 171 -7.31 -7.91 7.96
CA LEU A 171 -6.44 -7.60 6.84
C LEU A 171 -5.28 -6.69 7.30
N ASN A 172 -4.04 -7.11 7.05
CA ASN A 172 -2.84 -6.32 7.32
C ASN A 172 -2.61 -5.21 6.28
N THR A 173 -3.69 -4.56 5.84
CA THR A 173 -3.67 -3.56 4.77
C THR A 173 -4.53 -2.36 5.09
N VAL A 174 -4.15 -1.20 4.55
CA VAL A 174 -4.91 0.04 4.60
C VAL A 174 -5.13 0.51 3.17
N ASP A 175 -6.38 0.49 2.71
CA ASP A 175 -6.74 1.00 1.39
C ASP A 175 -6.76 2.54 1.42
N ILE A 176 -6.04 3.17 0.48
CA ILE A 176 -5.99 4.64 0.37
C ILE A 176 -7.37 5.26 0.07
N ARG A 177 -8.32 4.50 -0.50
CA ARG A 177 -9.67 4.96 -0.80
C ARG A 177 -10.48 5.23 0.46
N ASP A 178 -10.21 4.50 1.55
CA ASP A 178 -10.83 4.75 2.86
C ASP A 178 -10.43 6.13 3.42
N TYR A 179 -9.38 6.75 2.86
CA TYR A 179 -8.88 8.08 3.22
C TYR A 179 -9.18 9.13 2.14
N GLY A 180 -10.08 8.81 1.21
CA GLY A 180 -10.59 9.74 0.20
C GLY A 180 -9.80 9.78 -1.10
N ALA A 181 -8.91 8.82 -1.36
CA ALA A 181 -8.21 8.75 -2.64
C ALA A 181 -9.18 8.39 -3.79
N LEU A 182 -9.09 9.13 -4.89
CA LEU A 182 -9.91 8.97 -6.08
C LEU A 182 -9.00 8.76 -7.30
N ALA A 183 -9.24 7.66 -8.01
CA ALA A 183 -8.52 7.29 -9.22
C ALA A 183 -9.02 8.10 -10.43
N ASN A 184 -8.67 9.39 -10.48
CA ASN A 184 -8.89 10.26 -11.63
C ASN A 184 -7.70 11.21 -11.81
N GLN A 185 -7.65 11.88 -12.96
CA GLN A 185 -6.50 12.69 -13.35
C GLN A 185 -6.48 14.08 -12.70
N ASP A 186 -7.63 14.59 -12.24
CA ASP A 186 -7.78 15.98 -11.80
C ASP A 186 -7.48 16.19 -10.31
N ILE A 187 -7.78 15.19 -9.49
CA ILE A 187 -7.71 15.29 -8.03
C ILE A 187 -6.31 14.94 -7.55
N ASP A 188 -5.73 15.83 -6.75
CA ASP A 188 -4.48 15.56 -6.04
C ASP A 188 -4.76 14.66 -4.84
N ASN A 189 -4.23 13.44 -4.86
CA ASN A 189 -4.47 12.42 -3.84
C ASN A 189 -3.46 12.47 -2.68
N TYR A 190 -2.58 13.47 -2.66
CA TYR A 190 -1.49 13.57 -1.67
C TYR A 190 -1.98 13.40 -0.21
N ASP A 191 -3.01 14.14 0.19
CA ASP A 191 -3.48 14.13 1.58
C ASP A 191 -4.11 12.78 1.98
N ALA A 192 -4.74 12.08 1.04
CA ALA A 192 -5.29 10.74 1.25
C ALA A 192 -4.16 9.72 1.48
N PHE A 193 -3.10 9.76 0.66
CA PHE A 193 -1.93 8.90 0.83
C PHE A 193 -1.23 9.14 2.17
N VAL A 194 -1.01 10.40 2.54
CA VAL A 194 -0.37 10.76 3.81
C VAL A 194 -1.24 10.32 5.01
N SER A 195 -2.55 10.45 4.91
CA SER A 195 -3.47 10.04 5.98
C SER A 195 -3.50 8.51 6.13
N ALA A 196 -3.55 7.79 5.02
CA ALA A 196 -3.46 6.33 5.01
C ALA A 196 -2.12 5.84 5.59
N ASP A 197 -0.99 6.46 5.21
CA ASP A 197 0.35 6.11 5.71
C ASP A 197 0.45 6.23 7.22
N ARG A 198 -0.09 7.31 7.79
CA ARG A 198 -0.13 7.50 9.26
C ARG A 198 -1.02 6.47 9.95
N ALA A 199 -2.10 6.06 9.31
CA ALA A 199 -3.06 5.11 9.87
C ALA A 199 -2.61 3.65 9.72
N ALA A 200 -1.69 3.36 8.80
CA ALA A 200 -1.16 2.03 8.57
C ALA A 200 -0.52 1.45 9.83
N LYS A 201 0.25 2.22 10.61
CA LYS A 201 0.84 1.81 11.91
C LYS A 201 1.53 0.44 11.85
N GLY A 202 2.25 0.16 10.77
CA GLY A 202 2.94 -1.12 10.52
C GLY A 202 2.24 -2.06 9.53
N ARG A 203 0.98 -1.77 9.16
CA ARG A 203 0.27 -2.41 8.05
C ARG A 203 0.83 -1.94 6.70
N SER A 204 0.52 -2.66 5.63
CA SER A 204 0.86 -2.23 4.27
C SER A 204 -0.22 -1.29 3.71
N LEU A 205 0.18 -0.26 2.97
CA LEU A 205 -0.74 0.50 2.15
C LEU A 205 -1.13 -0.31 0.91
N LEU A 206 -2.42 -0.29 0.59
CA LEU A 206 -2.94 -0.82 -0.67
C LEU A 206 -3.29 0.37 -1.56
N VAL A 207 -2.65 0.42 -2.73
CA VAL A 207 -3.03 1.31 -3.83
C VAL A 207 -3.82 0.46 -4.83
N PRO A 208 -5.16 0.47 -4.77
CA PRO A 208 -5.99 -0.41 -5.61
C PRO A 208 -5.91 0.00 -7.09
N THR A 209 -6.49 -0.80 -7.98
CA THR A 209 -6.51 -0.51 -9.42
C THR A 209 -7.04 0.90 -9.75
N GLY A 210 -6.36 1.60 -10.66
CA GLY A 210 -6.66 2.97 -11.07
C GLY A 210 -5.39 3.80 -11.22
N GLN A 211 -5.49 5.01 -11.77
CA GLN A 211 -4.39 5.97 -11.82
C GLN A 211 -4.67 7.11 -10.82
N PHE A 212 -3.75 7.36 -9.90
CA PHE A 212 -3.88 8.38 -8.85
C PHE A 212 -2.89 9.52 -9.10
N THR A 213 -3.41 10.72 -9.33
CA THR A 213 -2.58 11.91 -9.48
C THR A 213 -2.05 12.36 -8.11
N ILE A 214 -0.73 12.62 -8.02
CA ILE A 214 -0.06 13.23 -6.88
C ILE A 214 0.77 14.40 -7.39
N LYS A 215 0.42 15.64 -7.01
CA LYS A 215 0.97 16.85 -7.66
C LYS A 215 2.26 17.39 -7.04
N ARG A 216 2.83 16.68 -6.05
CA ARG A 216 4.02 17.07 -5.28
C ARG A 216 4.78 15.87 -4.76
N GLY A 217 5.99 16.09 -4.22
CA GLY A 217 6.79 15.02 -3.65
C GLY A 217 6.07 14.29 -2.51
N LEU A 218 6.06 12.95 -2.56
CA LEU A 218 5.38 12.06 -1.63
C LEU A 218 6.40 11.16 -0.93
N SER A 219 6.31 11.08 0.39
CA SER A 219 7.11 10.18 1.21
C SER A 219 6.18 9.27 2.00
N LEU A 220 6.37 7.97 1.86
CA LEU A 220 5.58 6.94 2.53
C LEU A 220 6.51 6.14 3.44
N SER A 221 6.09 6.00 4.70
CA SER A 221 6.85 5.23 5.68
C SER A 221 6.43 3.77 5.68
N SER A 222 5.19 3.47 5.33
CA SER A 222 4.64 2.12 5.33
C SER A 222 5.14 1.32 4.13
N ARG A 223 5.07 -0.02 4.23
CA ARG A 223 5.15 -0.87 3.04
C ARG A 223 3.98 -0.53 2.13
N VAL A 224 4.15 -0.66 0.81
CA VAL A 224 3.11 -0.32 -0.16
C VAL A 224 2.94 -1.47 -1.16
N MET A 225 1.70 -1.78 -1.49
CA MET A 225 1.33 -2.70 -2.56
C MET A 225 0.58 -1.92 -3.63
N PHE A 226 1.18 -1.81 -4.81
CA PHE A 226 0.60 -1.15 -5.96
C PHE A 226 -0.15 -2.15 -6.85
N GLN A 227 -1.46 -1.99 -6.94
CA GLN A 227 -2.32 -2.60 -7.97
C GLN A 227 -2.77 -1.58 -9.02
N GLY A 228 -2.76 -0.29 -8.65
CA GLY A 228 -2.88 0.85 -9.55
C GLY A 228 -1.56 1.60 -9.70
N THR A 229 -1.59 2.69 -10.46
CA THR A 229 -0.42 3.52 -10.77
C THR A 229 -0.58 4.94 -10.26
N LEU A 230 0.54 5.66 -10.21
CA LEU A 230 0.64 7.07 -9.85
C LEU A 230 0.93 7.90 -11.10
N ALA A 231 0.35 9.10 -11.13
CA ALA A 231 0.75 10.16 -12.05
C ALA A 231 1.39 11.29 -11.23
N MET A 232 2.67 11.58 -11.48
CA MET A 232 3.46 12.54 -10.71
C MET A 232 4.24 13.47 -11.64
N PRO A 233 4.42 14.77 -11.30
CA PRO A 233 5.37 15.65 -11.98
C PRO A 233 6.79 15.08 -11.95
N ASP A 234 7.61 15.35 -12.96
CA ASP A 234 8.97 14.82 -13.06
C ASP A 234 9.85 15.19 -11.85
N ASP A 235 9.72 16.43 -11.35
CA ASP A 235 10.45 16.99 -10.21
C ASP A 235 9.93 16.55 -8.83
N ALA A 236 8.79 15.85 -8.77
CA ALA A 236 8.19 15.39 -7.52
C ALA A 236 8.75 14.02 -7.09
N PRO A 237 9.55 13.92 -6.01
CA PRO A 237 10.10 12.64 -5.55
C PRO A 237 9.02 11.71 -4.98
N LEU A 238 9.13 10.41 -5.27
CA LEU A 238 8.41 9.35 -4.55
C LEU A 238 9.40 8.59 -3.66
N VAL A 239 9.34 8.82 -2.35
CA VAL A 239 10.24 8.18 -1.38
C VAL A 239 9.49 7.07 -0.64
N LEU A 240 9.91 5.82 -0.85
CA LEU A 240 9.32 4.63 -0.23
C LEU A 240 10.25 4.09 0.86
N THR A 241 10.06 4.54 2.10
CA THR A 241 11.04 4.36 3.19
C THR A 241 11.18 2.92 3.66
N ASN A 242 10.11 2.13 3.69
CA ASN A 242 10.17 0.69 4.03
C ASN A 242 9.87 -0.21 2.83
N ALA A 243 9.99 0.33 1.61
CA ALA A 243 9.67 -0.35 0.35
C ALA A 243 10.54 0.15 -0.81
N TYR A 244 11.80 0.53 -0.54
CA TYR A 244 12.73 1.02 -1.56
C TYR A 244 13.32 -0.13 -2.38
N GLU A 245 12.55 -0.60 -3.35
CA GLU A 245 12.92 -1.65 -4.29
C GLU A 245 12.51 -1.22 -5.69
N TYR A 246 13.33 -1.48 -6.71
CA TYR A 246 13.05 -1.04 -8.09
C TYR A 246 11.69 -1.55 -8.59
N GLN A 247 11.30 -2.78 -8.23
CA GLN A 247 10.00 -3.34 -8.61
C GLN A 247 8.82 -2.51 -8.10
N ASN A 248 8.89 -1.94 -6.89
CA ASN A 248 7.81 -1.10 -6.36
C ASN A 248 7.65 0.21 -7.17
N TYR A 249 8.73 0.73 -7.76
CA TYR A 249 8.63 1.87 -8.68
C TYR A 249 8.03 1.44 -10.03
N VAL A 250 8.39 0.26 -10.53
CA VAL A 250 7.76 -0.31 -11.73
C VAL A 250 6.26 -0.48 -11.52
N ASP A 251 5.85 -1.04 -10.39
CA ASP A 251 4.43 -1.25 -10.06
C ASP A 251 3.71 0.09 -9.86
N ALA A 252 4.37 1.08 -9.24
CA ALA A 252 3.81 2.41 -9.04
C ALA A 252 3.58 3.19 -10.35
N PHE A 253 4.40 2.99 -11.38
CA PHE A 253 4.32 3.81 -12.61
C PHE A 253 3.88 3.05 -13.85
N GLY A 254 3.95 1.72 -13.86
CA GLY A 254 3.67 0.90 -15.04
C GLY A 254 4.63 1.14 -16.21
N SER A 255 5.80 1.74 -15.95
CA SER A 255 6.82 2.08 -16.95
C SER A 255 8.20 1.94 -16.32
N GLU A 256 9.07 1.13 -16.93
CA GLU A 256 10.44 0.91 -16.46
C GLU A 256 11.29 2.18 -16.57
N GLU A 257 11.15 2.94 -17.66
CA GLU A 257 11.90 4.19 -17.85
C GLU A 257 11.53 5.22 -16.76
N LEU A 258 10.23 5.44 -16.50
CA LEU A 258 9.79 6.36 -15.45
C LEU A 258 10.12 5.83 -14.05
N ALA A 259 10.00 4.52 -13.83
CA ALA A 259 10.40 3.89 -12.58
C ALA A 259 11.88 4.12 -12.28
N LEU A 260 12.78 3.98 -13.27
CA LEU A 260 14.21 4.24 -13.10
C LEU A 260 14.46 5.70 -12.73
N LYS A 261 13.83 6.64 -13.45
CA LYS A 261 13.89 8.09 -13.15
C LYS A 261 13.51 8.36 -11.70
N LYS A 262 12.35 7.83 -11.26
CA LYS A 262 11.81 8.05 -9.91
C LYS A 262 12.60 7.32 -8.82
N ALA A 263 13.10 6.12 -9.09
CA ALA A 263 13.93 5.37 -8.15
C ALA A 263 15.29 6.04 -7.93
N ILE A 264 15.89 6.60 -8.99
CA ILE A 264 17.13 7.42 -8.89
C ILE A 264 16.82 8.74 -8.19
N GLN A 265 15.74 9.44 -8.54
CA GLN A 265 15.32 10.65 -7.85
C GLN A 265 15.18 10.38 -6.34
N ALA A 266 14.56 9.26 -5.95
CA ALA A 266 14.46 8.84 -4.56
C ALA A 266 15.81 8.47 -3.95
N LEU A 267 16.72 7.81 -4.68
CA LEU A 267 18.08 7.47 -4.21
C LEU A 267 18.81 8.71 -3.70
N PHE A 268 18.76 9.79 -4.48
CA PHE A 268 19.41 11.04 -4.10
C PHE A 268 18.61 11.76 -3.02
N ASN A 269 17.27 11.74 -3.05
CA ASN A 269 16.44 12.45 -2.09
C ASN A 269 16.24 11.75 -0.73
N ASN A 270 16.53 10.46 -0.63
CA ASN A 270 16.39 9.67 0.57
C ASN A 270 17.73 9.57 1.32
N SER A 271 17.72 9.75 2.64
CA SER A 271 18.89 9.60 3.51
C SER A 271 19.10 8.18 4.06
N GLU A 272 18.08 7.32 4.00
CA GLU A 272 18.11 6.01 4.66
C GLU A 272 18.71 4.90 3.79
N TYR A 273 18.65 5.04 2.46
CA TYR A 273 19.23 4.07 1.53
C TYR A 273 20.44 4.64 0.79
N ASP A 274 21.48 3.84 0.69
CA ASP A 274 22.69 4.18 -0.06
C ASP A 274 22.78 3.44 -1.41
N SER A 275 21.87 2.51 -1.72
CA SER A 275 21.90 1.74 -2.95
C SER A 275 20.53 1.49 -3.57
N LEU A 276 20.42 1.71 -4.87
CA LEU A 276 19.35 1.23 -5.75
C LEU A 276 19.77 -0.12 -6.37
N ASP A 277 19.01 -1.17 -6.09
CA ASP A 277 19.15 -2.47 -6.76
C ASP A 277 18.07 -2.61 -7.84
N LEU A 278 18.48 -2.86 -9.08
CA LEU A 278 17.57 -3.06 -10.21
C LEU A 278 16.99 -4.48 -10.28
N GLY A 279 17.45 -5.40 -9.41
CA GLY A 279 16.88 -6.74 -9.28
C GLY A 279 17.05 -7.63 -10.51
N GLY A 280 18.08 -7.40 -11.33
CA GLY A 280 18.34 -8.11 -12.58
C GLY A 280 17.42 -7.68 -13.73
N LYS A 281 16.65 -6.60 -13.58
CA LYS A 281 15.73 -6.10 -14.61
C LYS A 281 16.48 -5.37 -15.72
N SER A 282 15.90 -5.43 -16.91
CA SER A 282 16.34 -4.67 -18.08
C SER A 282 15.48 -3.41 -18.23
N VAL A 283 16.11 -2.27 -18.46
CA VAL A 283 15.45 -0.97 -18.61
C VAL A 283 15.76 -0.39 -19.97
N ALA A 284 14.70 -0.21 -20.77
CA ALA A 284 14.79 0.50 -22.04
C ALA A 284 14.73 2.01 -21.80
N LEU A 285 15.68 2.75 -22.37
CA LEU A 285 15.65 4.20 -22.40
C LEU A 285 15.33 4.67 -23.82
N SER A 286 14.27 5.46 -23.97
CA SER A 286 13.87 6.04 -25.26
C SER A 286 14.66 7.31 -25.63
N ALA A 287 15.39 7.87 -24.67
CA ALA A 287 16.24 9.05 -24.79
C ALA A 287 17.28 9.05 -23.64
N PRO A 288 18.32 9.90 -23.71
CA PRO A 288 19.27 10.09 -22.62
C PRO A 288 18.59 10.42 -21.29
N LEU A 289 19.05 9.80 -20.21
CA LEU A 289 18.59 10.14 -18.87
C LEU A 289 19.47 11.24 -18.27
N ASP A 290 18.95 12.46 -18.23
CA ASP A 290 19.51 13.53 -17.39
C ASP A 290 19.18 13.25 -15.92
N VAL A 291 20.19 12.79 -15.19
CA VAL A 291 20.04 12.44 -13.78
C VAL A 291 19.90 13.68 -12.90
N HIS A 292 20.54 14.80 -13.27
CA HIS A 292 20.42 16.06 -12.52
C HIS A 292 19.01 16.62 -12.63
N ALA A 293 18.48 16.69 -13.85
CA ALA A 293 17.10 17.10 -14.10
C ALA A 293 16.08 16.18 -13.40
N SER A 294 16.38 14.87 -13.29
CA SER A 294 15.53 13.94 -12.54
C SER A 294 15.58 14.18 -11.02
N VAL A 295 16.73 14.57 -10.47
CA VAL A 295 16.86 14.87 -9.02
C VAL A 295 16.29 16.25 -8.68
N ALA A 296 16.40 17.21 -9.59
CA ALA A 296 15.71 18.51 -9.65
C ALA A 296 15.86 19.47 -8.45
N ASN A 297 16.72 19.18 -7.45
CA ASN A 297 16.79 20.01 -6.24
C ASN A 297 18.18 20.22 -5.64
N ARG A 298 19.25 19.86 -6.36
CA ARG A 298 20.63 20.06 -5.91
C ARG A 298 21.61 20.00 -7.08
N ASP A 299 22.70 20.73 -6.94
CA ASP A 299 23.81 20.71 -7.89
C ASP A 299 24.98 19.83 -7.44
N ASP A 300 25.01 19.50 -6.15
CA ASP A 300 26.06 18.71 -5.51
C ASP A 300 25.49 17.48 -4.78
N HIS A 301 26.22 16.36 -4.82
CA HIS A 301 25.97 15.20 -3.98
C HIS A 301 27.27 14.52 -3.53
N LEU A 302 27.49 14.43 -2.22
CA LEU A 302 28.78 13.99 -1.64
C LEU A 302 28.68 12.69 -0.80
N GLN A 303 27.47 12.19 -0.62
CA GLN A 303 27.23 10.95 0.12
C GLN A 303 27.35 9.75 -0.81
N ARG A 304 27.67 8.59 -0.24
CA ARG A 304 27.79 7.35 -1.02
C ARG A 304 26.44 6.99 -1.63
N ARG A 305 26.42 6.72 -2.92
CA ARG A 305 25.28 6.13 -3.64
C ARG A 305 25.74 5.01 -4.57
N VAL A 306 24.90 3.98 -4.72
CA VAL A 306 25.16 2.85 -5.61
C VAL A 306 23.94 2.59 -6.48
N ILE A 307 24.14 2.37 -7.77
CA ILE A 307 23.14 1.79 -8.67
C ILE A 307 23.71 0.44 -9.11
N LYS A 308 22.93 -0.64 -9.00
CA LYS A 308 23.47 -1.98 -9.23
C LYS A 308 22.49 -3.01 -9.81
N ASN A 309 23.07 -4.10 -10.32
CA ASN A 309 22.41 -5.37 -10.64
C ASN A 309 21.27 -5.25 -11.67
N GLY A 310 21.56 -4.87 -12.91
CA GLY A 310 20.54 -4.80 -13.97
C GLY A 310 21.13 -4.57 -15.35
N GLN A 311 20.26 -4.28 -16.31
CA GLN A 311 20.66 -3.91 -17.67
C GLN A 311 20.00 -2.59 -18.06
N ILE A 312 20.74 -1.70 -18.71
CA ILE A 312 20.20 -0.44 -19.23
C ILE A 312 20.56 -0.38 -20.71
N TYR A 313 19.57 -0.15 -21.56
CA TYR A 313 19.77 -0.18 -23.01
C TYR A 313 19.04 0.96 -23.72
N SER A 314 19.63 1.45 -24.79
CA SER A 314 18.98 2.45 -25.65
C SER A 314 17.95 1.78 -26.56
N THR A 315 16.80 2.41 -26.72
CA THR A 315 15.76 2.03 -27.67
C THR A 315 15.26 3.25 -28.44
N GLY A 316 14.80 3.03 -29.68
CA GLY A 316 14.52 4.09 -30.65
C GLY A 316 15.79 4.73 -31.21
N ASP A 317 15.63 5.53 -32.26
CA ASP A 317 16.77 6.09 -33.01
C ASP A 317 16.86 7.62 -32.88
N ILE A 318 15.75 8.33 -33.01
CA ILE A 318 15.75 9.80 -33.22
C ILE A 318 16.33 10.61 -32.04
N ASN A 319 16.11 10.19 -30.80
CA ASN A 319 16.55 10.94 -29.62
C ASN A 319 18.02 10.67 -29.24
N TRP A 320 18.66 9.70 -29.91
CA TRP A 320 20.03 9.28 -29.65
C TRP A 320 21.05 9.88 -30.63
N GLU A 321 20.58 10.60 -31.65
CA GLU A 321 21.44 11.29 -32.61
C GLU A 321 22.35 12.32 -31.95
N THR A 322 23.60 12.39 -32.40
CA THR A 322 24.60 13.33 -31.87
C THR A 322 24.24 14.76 -32.27
N ASP A 323 24.09 15.66 -31.29
CA ASP A 323 23.89 17.08 -31.62
C ASP A 323 25.22 17.64 -32.15
N THR A 324 25.21 18.15 -33.37
CA THR A 324 26.40 18.72 -34.01
C THR A 324 26.17 20.20 -34.31
N TRP A 325 27.09 21.05 -33.87
CA TRP A 325 27.04 22.49 -34.09
C TRP A 325 28.39 23.01 -34.56
N THR A 326 28.41 23.82 -35.63
CA THR A 326 29.62 24.54 -36.04
C THR A 326 29.50 25.99 -35.61
N SER A 327 30.50 26.48 -34.87
CA SER A 327 30.52 27.85 -34.38
C SER A 327 31.87 28.53 -34.62
N ARG A 328 31.81 29.81 -34.98
CA ARG A 328 32.98 30.69 -35.04
C ARG A 328 33.32 31.16 -33.62
N ALA A 329 34.58 30.95 -33.22
CA ALA A 329 35.10 31.39 -31.93
C ALA A 329 36.57 31.81 -32.03
N THR A 330 37.05 32.50 -31.01
CA THR A 330 38.43 32.99 -30.89
C THR A 330 39.16 32.25 -29.78
N TYR A 331 40.29 31.66 -30.15
CA TYR A 331 41.25 31.04 -29.23
C TYR A 331 42.48 31.94 -29.06
N SER A 332 43.04 31.98 -27.85
CA SER A 332 44.33 32.61 -27.60
C SER A 332 45.20 31.72 -26.75
N ALA A 333 46.46 31.51 -27.15
CA ALA A 333 47.43 30.79 -26.33
C ALA A 333 47.69 31.44 -24.95
N SER A 334 47.32 32.72 -24.77
CA SER A 334 47.39 33.43 -23.49
C SER A 334 46.30 33.04 -22.49
N ASP A 335 45.19 32.47 -22.97
CA ASP A 335 44.11 31.87 -22.17
C ASP A 335 43.80 30.47 -22.74
N PRO A 336 44.73 29.53 -22.53
CA PRO A 336 44.84 28.33 -23.37
C PRO A 336 43.69 27.34 -23.18
N ARG A 337 42.80 27.52 -22.21
CA ARG A 337 41.62 26.66 -22.02
C ARG A 337 40.31 27.35 -22.35
N LYS A 338 40.35 28.48 -23.06
CA LYS A 338 39.15 29.28 -23.28
C LYS A 338 38.92 29.57 -24.75
N LEU A 339 37.67 29.41 -25.16
CA LEU A 339 37.17 30.02 -26.39
C LEU A 339 36.31 31.23 -26.02
N SER A 340 36.56 32.32 -26.73
CA SER A 340 35.85 33.60 -26.59
C SER A 340 35.14 33.97 -27.87
N ASP A 341 34.24 34.95 -27.80
CA ASP A 341 33.43 35.41 -28.94
C ASP A 341 32.71 34.27 -29.67
N VAL A 342 32.27 33.27 -28.91
CA VAL A 342 31.65 32.06 -29.44
C VAL A 342 30.27 32.41 -30.00
N SER A 343 30.10 32.24 -31.30
CA SER A 343 28.84 32.50 -31.99
C SER A 343 27.78 31.47 -31.63
N ALA A 344 26.52 31.90 -31.43
CA ALA A 344 25.42 30.99 -31.06
C ALA A 344 25.77 30.03 -29.89
N ILE A 345 26.50 30.54 -28.90
CA ILE A 345 27.00 29.74 -27.77
C ILE A 345 25.90 28.97 -27.02
N ALA A 346 24.66 29.46 -27.02
CA ALA A 346 23.52 28.79 -26.40
C ALA A 346 23.21 27.39 -27.01
N SER A 347 23.68 27.11 -28.23
CA SER A 347 23.55 25.81 -28.88
C SER A 347 24.64 24.81 -28.48
N ILE A 348 25.69 25.24 -27.78
CA ILE A 348 26.83 24.40 -27.41
C ILE A 348 26.61 23.86 -25.99
N ALA A 349 26.49 22.54 -25.85
CA ALA A 349 26.34 21.87 -24.57
C ALA A 349 27.68 21.57 -23.87
N VAL A 350 27.66 21.53 -22.55
CA VAL A 350 28.78 20.98 -21.74
C VAL A 350 28.99 19.51 -22.13
N GLY A 351 30.25 19.08 -22.15
CA GLY A 351 30.65 17.73 -22.57
C GLY A 351 30.60 17.50 -24.08
N SER A 352 30.43 18.54 -24.90
CA SER A 352 30.62 18.45 -26.34
C SER A 352 32.10 18.22 -26.68
N LEU A 353 32.39 17.27 -27.56
CA LEU A 353 33.71 17.11 -28.20
C LEU A 353 33.94 18.30 -29.12
N VAL A 354 35.13 18.90 -29.06
CA VAL A 354 35.56 20.01 -29.91
C VAL A 354 36.46 19.45 -31.01
N GLU A 355 36.18 19.81 -32.26
CA GLU A 355 36.97 19.45 -33.44
C GLU A 355 37.30 20.73 -34.23
N GLY A 356 38.48 20.79 -34.83
CA GLY A 356 38.94 21.95 -35.60
C GLY A 356 40.44 21.89 -35.89
N GLN A 357 40.95 22.85 -36.67
CA GLN A 357 42.39 22.97 -36.87
C GLN A 357 43.07 23.33 -35.55
N GLY A 358 44.15 22.61 -35.23
CA GLY A 358 44.88 22.77 -33.98
C GLY A 358 44.22 22.17 -32.73
N VAL A 359 43.09 21.46 -32.87
CA VAL A 359 42.39 20.80 -31.75
C VAL A 359 42.87 19.37 -31.57
N GLY A 360 43.18 19.00 -30.33
CA GLY A 360 43.55 17.62 -29.97
C GLY A 360 42.37 16.64 -30.07
N ARG A 361 42.64 15.33 -30.01
CA ARG A 361 41.61 14.29 -30.20
C ARG A 361 40.53 14.29 -29.10
N GLU A 362 40.91 14.61 -27.86
CA GLU A 362 40.04 14.47 -26.68
C GLU A 362 39.87 15.83 -25.98
N VAL A 363 39.49 16.85 -26.73
CA VAL A 363 39.21 18.19 -26.19
C VAL A 363 37.70 18.37 -26.05
N TYR A 364 37.23 18.63 -24.83
CA TYR A 364 35.82 18.73 -24.50
C TYR A 364 35.47 20.08 -23.87
N VAL A 365 34.22 20.49 -24.03
CA VAL A 365 33.67 21.66 -23.34
C VAL A 365 33.40 21.31 -21.87
N THR A 366 34.02 22.01 -20.93
CA THR A 366 33.86 21.78 -19.48
C THR A 366 32.87 22.75 -18.82
N SER A 367 32.70 23.95 -19.37
CA SER A 367 31.70 24.92 -18.91
C SER A 367 31.32 25.89 -20.02
N VAL A 368 30.09 26.41 -19.99
CA VAL A 368 29.57 27.37 -20.97
C VAL A 368 29.02 28.59 -20.23
N ASN A 369 29.44 29.78 -20.63
CA ASN A 369 28.92 31.05 -20.15
C ASN A 369 28.28 31.82 -21.32
N THR A 370 26.96 31.71 -21.43
CA THR A 370 26.19 32.29 -22.53
C THR A 370 26.20 33.82 -22.52
N GLN A 371 26.26 34.46 -21.34
CA GLN A 371 26.31 35.92 -21.20
C GLN A 371 27.65 36.49 -21.67
N ALA A 372 28.75 35.83 -21.30
CA ALA A 372 30.10 36.25 -21.68
C ALA A 372 30.51 35.79 -23.08
N LYS A 373 29.70 34.94 -23.76
CA LYS A 373 30.05 34.24 -25.01
C LYS A 373 31.38 33.50 -24.91
N GLN A 374 31.59 32.85 -23.78
CA GLN A 374 32.83 32.15 -23.45
C GLN A 374 32.54 30.72 -23.04
N LEU A 375 33.40 29.79 -23.43
CA LEU A 375 33.40 28.43 -22.92
C LEU A 375 34.81 28.01 -22.50
N THR A 376 34.87 27.01 -21.63
CA THR A 376 36.11 26.44 -21.12
C THR A 376 36.32 25.06 -21.71
N LEU A 377 37.57 24.73 -22.02
CA LEU A 377 38.03 23.47 -22.61
C LEU A 377 38.67 22.58 -21.54
N SER A 378 38.70 21.28 -21.80
CA SER A 378 39.41 20.31 -20.95
C SER A 378 40.93 20.46 -21.05
N GLU A 379 41.44 20.79 -22.24
CA GLU A 379 42.87 20.94 -22.53
C GLU A 379 43.13 22.14 -23.43
N ASP A 380 44.41 22.46 -23.58
CA ASP A 380 44.89 23.49 -24.48
C ASP A 380 44.84 23.08 -25.96
N LEU A 381 44.82 24.09 -26.84
CA LEU A 381 44.89 23.90 -28.29
C LEU A 381 46.28 24.28 -28.79
N PHE A 382 46.72 23.63 -29.86
CA PHE A 382 48.08 23.76 -30.35
C PHE A 382 48.20 24.86 -31.42
N ASP A 383 47.69 24.60 -32.62
CA ASP A 383 47.83 25.47 -33.79
C ASP A 383 46.48 26.11 -34.15
N ALA A 384 45.89 26.79 -33.17
CA ALA A 384 44.51 27.27 -33.24
C ALA A 384 44.36 28.77 -32.96
N ASP A 385 45.46 29.51 -32.77
CA ASP A 385 45.45 30.92 -32.35
C ASP A 385 44.68 31.81 -33.33
N GLY A 386 43.84 32.70 -32.79
CA GLY A 386 42.97 33.55 -33.58
C GLY A 386 41.55 32.99 -33.72
N THR A 387 40.85 33.44 -34.76
CA THR A 387 39.40 33.19 -34.93
C THR A 387 39.13 32.22 -36.06
N GLN A 388 38.47 31.11 -35.76
CA GLN A 388 38.12 30.08 -36.74
C GLN A 388 36.80 29.38 -36.39
N ASN A 389 36.37 28.46 -37.25
CA ASN A 389 35.21 27.62 -37.00
C ASN A 389 35.64 26.35 -36.25
N PHE A 390 34.95 26.06 -35.17
CA PHE A 390 35.05 24.82 -34.42
C PHE A 390 33.75 24.03 -34.57
N THR A 391 33.85 22.71 -34.65
CA THR A 391 32.71 21.80 -34.63
C THR A 391 32.58 21.23 -33.22
N PHE A 392 31.36 21.24 -32.69
CA PHE A 392 31.01 20.74 -31.37
C PHE A 392 30.07 19.56 -31.55
N ARG A 393 30.39 18.41 -30.94
CA ARG A 393 29.59 17.18 -31.03
C ARG A 393 29.19 16.70 -29.65
N ARG A 394 27.89 16.76 -29.33
CA ARG A 394 27.33 16.27 -28.07
C ARG A 394 26.82 14.85 -28.24
N PHE A 395 27.62 13.88 -27.78
CA PHE A 395 27.20 12.50 -27.69
C PHE A 395 26.07 12.33 -26.68
N LYS A 396 25.26 11.28 -26.86
CA LYS A 396 24.10 10.97 -26.05
C LYS A 396 24.44 9.82 -25.09
N TYR A 397 24.07 9.93 -23.83
CA TYR A 397 24.48 8.99 -22.78
C TYR A 397 23.28 8.31 -22.14
N LEU A 398 23.37 7.01 -21.83
CA LEU A 398 22.33 6.31 -21.09
C LEU A 398 22.10 6.98 -19.74
N LEU A 399 23.18 7.29 -19.01
CA LEU A 399 23.15 8.06 -17.77
C LEU A 399 24.00 9.32 -17.89
N ASP A 400 23.37 10.49 -17.86
CA ASP A 400 24.03 11.79 -17.94
C ASP A 400 24.02 12.51 -16.59
N PHE A 401 25.20 12.68 -15.99
CA PHE A 401 25.40 13.39 -14.74
C PHE A 401 26.00 14.79 -14.94
N SER A 402 26.17 15.26 -16.18
CA SER A 402 26.87 16.53 -16.48
C SER A 402 26.17 17.79 -15.96
N GLY A 403 24.88 17.70 -15.61
CA GLY A 403 24.15 18.77 -14.94
C GLY A 403 24.63 19.05 -13.51
N PHE A 404 25.25 18.07 -12.83
CA PHE A 404 25.80 18.28 -11.49
C PHE A 404 27.14 19.03 -11.52
N GLU A 405 27.30 19.98 -10.60
CA GLU A 405 28.60 20.62 -10.33
C GLU A 405 29.55 19.62 -9.68
N LYS A 406 29.05 18.79 -8.77
CA LYS A 406 29.86 17.77 -8.09
C LYS A 406 29.09 16.52 -7.69
N ILE A 407 29.59 15.36 -8.09
CA ILE A 407 29.19 14.07 -7.52
C ILE A 407 30.40 13.38 -6.91
N SER A 408 30.30 12.93 -5.67
CA SER A 408 31.33 12.12 -5.03
C SER A 408 30.74 10.81 -4.48
N LYS A 409 31.55 9.74 -4.48
CA LYS A 409 31.20 8.43 -3.92
C LYS A 409 30.02 7.74 -4.62
N LEU A 410 29.85 7.94 -5.92
CA LEU A 410 28.88 7.19 -6.74
C LEU A 410 29.51 5.90 -7.26
N THR A 411 28.78 4.79 -7.18
CA THR A 411 29.21 3.50 -7.76
C THR A 411 28.12 2.96 -8.69
N LEU A 412 28.52 2.58 -9.90
CA LEU A 412 27.75 1.76 -10.83
C LEU A 412 28.33 0.36 -10.76
N GLN A 413 27.51 -0.65 -10.47
CA GLN A 413 28.01 -2.00 -10.20
C GLN A 413 27.13 -3.09 -10.82
N ASN A 414 27.70 -4.07 -11.52
CA ASN A 414 26.93 -5.17 -12.11
C ASN A 414 25.79 -4.66 -13.01
N ILE A 415 26.06 -3.63 -13.80
CA ILE A 415 25.10 -3.08 -14.76
C ILE A 415 25.64 -3.33 -16.15
N GLU A 416 24.88 -4.06 -16.97
CA GLU A 416 25.18 -4.17 -18.39
C GLU A 416 24.65 -2.94 -19.14
N PHE A 417 25.54 -2.18 -19.78
CA PHE A 417 25.18 -1.02 -20.59
C PHE A 417 25.13 -1.39 -22.08
N GLN A 418 23.94 -1.63 -22.62
CA GLN A 418 23.76 -1.92 -24.05
C GLN A 418 23.45 -0.64 -24.82
N CYS A 419 24.50 0.02 -25.30
CA CYS A 419 24.39 1.30 -25.98
C CYS A 419 23.90 1.19 -27.45
N ASN A 420 23.76 -0.03 -27.97
CA ASN A 420 23.22 -0.36 -29.29
C ASN A 420 23.78 0.48 -30.47
N SER A 421 25.05 0.88 -30.39
CA SER A 421 25.73 1.77 -31.35
C SER A 421 25.13 3.17 -31.52
N SER A 422 24.11 3.52 -30.73
CA SER A 422 23.43 4.82 -30.76
C SER A 422 23.79 5.71 -29.58
N ALA A 423 24.25 5.12 -28.47
CA ALA A 423 24.56 5.85 -27.23
C ALA A 423 26.00 5.63 -26.75
N SER A 424 26.38 6.43 -25.77
CA SER A 424 27.45 6.15 -24.83
C SER A 424 26.86 5.74 -23.48
N ALA A 425 27.62 5.06 -22.62
CA ALA A 425 27.05 4.56 -21.37
C ALA A 425 26.83 5.68 -20.33
N VAL A 426 27.89 6.39 -19.96
CA VAL A 426 27.87 7.30 -18.80
C VAL A 426 28.63 8.60 -19.09
N MET A 427 28.01 9.73 -18.79
CA MET A 427 28.68 11.04 -18.71
C MET A 427 28.80 11.43 -17.24
N MET A 428 30.02 11.68 -16.76
CA MET A 428 30.25 12.05 -15.35
C MET A 428 29.87 13.50 -15.06
N ALA A 429 29.67 13.80 -13.77
CA ALA A 429 29.54 15.17 -13.27
C ALA A 429 30.84 15.97 -13.49
N LYS A 430 30.74 17.31 -13.47
CA LYS A 430 31.87 18.21 -13.78
C LYS A 430 33.07 17.98 -12.88
N THR A 431 32.82 17.76 -11.59
CA THR A 431 33.86 17.45 -10.60
C THR A 431 33.40 16.34 -9.66
N GLY A 432 34.35 15.75 -8.92
CA GLY A 432 34.03 14.64 -8.04
C GLY A 432 35.23 13.85 -7.59
N TYR A 433 35.00 12.91 -6.68
CA TYR A 433 35.97 11.88 -6.33
C TYR A 433 35.24 10.57 -6.00
N LEU A 434 35.94 9.44 -6.17
CA LEU A 434 35.41 8.09 -5.93
C LEU A 434 34.17 7.76 -6.77
N PHE A 435 34.22 8.08 -8.07
CA PHE A 435 33.31 7.50 -9.06
C PHE A 435 33.84 6.12 -9.44
N HIS A 436 33.05 5.07 -9.22
CA HIS A 436 33.44 3.71 -9.55
C HIS A 436 32.47 3.07 -10.55
N VAL A 437 33.01 2.40 -11.55
CA VAL A 437 32.29 1.46 -12.41
C VAL A 437 32.89 0.09 -12.14
N LYS A 438 32.06 -0.89 -11.74
CA LYS A 438 32.50 -2.21 -11.31
C LYS A 438 31.70 -3.29 -12.00
N ASP A 439 32.39 -4.22 -12.66
CA ASP A 439 31.75 -5.40 -13.27
C ASP A 439 30.58 -5.03 -14.20
N CYS A 440 30.77 -3.98 -15.03
CA CYS A 440 29.78 -3.39 -15.94
C CYS A 440 30.15 -3.60 -17.42
#